data_AF-A0A6L2Q3L3-F1
#
_entry.id   AF-A0A6L2Q3L3-F1
#
_cell.length_a   1.000
_cell.length_b   1.000
_cell.length_c   1.000
_cell.angle_alpha   90.00
_cell.angle_beta   90.00
_cell.angle_gamma   90.00
#
_symmetry.space_group_name_H-M   'P 1'
#
loop_
_entity.id
_entity.type
_entity.pdbx_description
1 polymer ?
#
loop_
_entity_poly.entity_id
_entity_poly.type
_entity_poly.pdbx_seq_one_letter_code
_entity_poly.pdbx_strand_id
1 'polypeptide(L)'
;MKRVCKPMMCKEWAIRGYRETERLHWNPQNTAILQRVRDIAFPPGTPQLSLVHVLDLAEDGVIKPHIDSVRFCGNTIAGLSLLSDSVMRLVHEKDKEQVVDILLKQRSLYIMK
;
A
#
# COMPACT_ATOMS: atom_id res chain seq x y z
N MET A 1 18.53 -24.25 -20.91
CA MET A 1 17.44 -23.25 -20.88
C MET A 1 16.53 -23.53 -19.69
N LYS A 2 16.72 -22.85 -18.55
CA LYS A 2 15.79 -22.92 -17.42
C LYS A 2 14.89 -21.68 -17.48
N ARG A 3 13.65 -21.85 -17.94
CA ARG A 3 12.60 -20.83 -17.80
C ARG A 3 12.19 -20.80 -16.33
N VAL A 4 12.72 -19.82 -15.60
CA VAL A 4 12.19 -19.49 -14.26
C VAL A 4 10.93 -18.66 -14.49
N CYS A 5 9.78 -19.32 -14.51
CA CYS A 5 8.53 -18.62 -14.21
C CYS A 5 8.63 -18.18 -12.74
N LYS A 6 8.94 -16.90 -12.49
CA LYS A 6 8.63 -16.29 -11.19
C LYS A 6 7.10 -16.25 -11.11
N PRO A 7 6.46 -16.96 -10.16
CA PRO A 7 5.03 -16.80 -10.00
C PRO A 7 4.80 -15.39 -9.46
N MET A 8 3.93 -14.65 -10.14
CA MET A 8 3.25 -13.47 -9.62
C MET A 8 2.74 -13.84 -8.22
N MET A 9 3.32 -13.25 -7.18
CA MET A 9 3.00 -13.64 -5.81
C MET A 9 1.58 -13.17 -5.50
N CYS A 10 0.65 -14.10 -5.37
CA CYS A 10 -0.74 -13.82 -5.01
C CYS A 10 -0.77 -13.16 -3.62
N LYS A 11 -1.60 -12.12 -3.44
CA LYS A 11 -1.72 -11.28 -2.22
C LYS A 11 -1.80 -12.12 -0.93
N GLU A 12 -2.43 -13.29 -1.02
CA GLU A 12 -2.60 -14.27 0.07
C GLU A 12 -1.29 -14.78 0.70
N TRP A 13 -0.17 -14.74 -0.01
CA TRP A 13 1.14 -15.17 0.53
C TRP A 13 2.01 -14.02 1.02
N ALA A 14 1.62 -12.79 0.68
CA ALA A 14 2.40 -11.59 0.97
C ALA A 14 2.14 -11.05 2.37
N ILE A 15 0.91 -11.14 2.89
CA ILE A 15 0.55 -10.56 4.19
C ILE A 15 0.21 -11.66 5.19
N ARG A 16 0.74 -11.56 6.41
CA ARG A 16 0.47 -12.47 7.53
C ARG A 16 -0.06 -11.70 8.73
N GLY A 17 -0.91 -12.34 9.53
CA GLY A 17 -1.46 -11.75 10.76
C GLY A 17 -2.29 -10.51 10.47
N TYR A 18 -3.26 -10.61 9.56
CA TYR A 18 -4.00 -9.44 9.07
C TYR A 18 -5.49 -9.71 8.87
N ARG A 19 -6.28 -8.64 8.85
CA ARG A 19 -7.64 -8.60 8.34
C ARG A 19 -7.77 -7.42 7.37
N GLU A 20 -8.59 -7.57 6.33
CA GLU A 20 -8.77 -6.51 5.33
C GLU A 20 -10.24 -6.31 4.95
N THR A 21 -10.56 -5.11 4.47
CA THR A 21 -11.86 -4.79 3.89
C THR A 21 -11.68 -3.74 2.80
N GLU A 22 -12.59 -3.72 1.84
CA GLU A 22 -12.68 -2.66 0.83
C GLU A 22 -13.96 -1.87 1.10
N ARG A 23 -13.83 -0.54 1.15
CA ARG A 23 -14.91 0.36 1.54
C ARG A 23 -15.14 1.43 0.49
N LEU A 24 -16.36 1.47 -0.02
CA LEU A 24 -16.84 2.52 -0.92
C LEU A 24 -17.43 3.70 -0.15
N HIS A 25 -18.24 3.41 0.87
CA HIS A 25 -19.02 4.40 1.60
C HIS A 25 -18.33 4.80 2.91
N TRP A 26 -18.22 6.11 3.13
CA TRP A 26 -17.52 6.71 4.27
C TRP A 26 -18.39 7.79 4.89
N ASN A 27 -18.26 7.98 6.21
CA ASN A 27 -18.93 9.07 6.91
C ASN A 27 -18.34 10.44 6.47
N PRO A 28 -19.01 11.57 6.73
CA PRO A 28 -18.55 12.88 6.27
C PRO A 28 -17.12 13.25 6.72
N GLN A 29 -16.74 12.88 7.94
CA GLN A 29 -15.41 13.19 8.49
C GLN A 29 -14.30 12.44 7.74
N ASN A 30 -14.48 11.14 7.51
CA ASN A 30 -13.51 10.31 6.79
C ASN A 30 -13.48 10.67 5.30
N THR A 31 -14.64 11.00 4.71
CA THR A 31 -14.71 11.48 3.32
C THR A 31 -13.85 12.73 3.12
N ALA A 32 -13.89 13.69 4.04
CA ALA A 32 -13.06 14.89 3.96
C ALA A 32 -11.55 14.58 4.06
N ILE A 33 -11.15 13.64 4.91
CA ILE A 33 -9.76 13.21 5.04
C ILE A 33 -9.29 12.50 3.77
N LEU A 34 -10.09 11.57 3.25
CA LEU A 34 -9.77 10.85 2.02
C LEU A 34 -9.67 11.82 0.83
N GLN A 35 -10.51 12.85 0.77
CA GLN A 35 -10.40 13.88 -0.25
C GLN A 35 -9.07 14.64 -0.17
N ARG A 36 -8.63 15.04 1.03
CA ARG A 36 -7.32 15.67 1.22
C ARG A 36 -6.16 14.78 0.76
N VAL A 37 -6.22 13.48 1.05
CA VAL A 37 -5.22 12.53 0.56
C VAL A 37 -5.23 12.49 -0.97
N ARG A 38 -6.42 12.46 -1.58
CA ARG A 38 -6.58 12.43 -3.03
C ARG A 38 -5.97 13.67 -3.69
N ASP A 39 -6.29 14.84 -3.17
CA ASP A 39 -5.83 16.13 -3.70
C ASP A 39 -4.31 16.29 -3.61
N ILE A 40 -3.67 15.71 -2.59
CA ILE A 40 -2.21 15.74 -2.41
C ILE A 40 -1.52 14.68 -3.28
N ALA A 41 -2.05 13.46 -3.31
CA ALA A 41 -1.37 12.32 -3.91
C ALA A 41 -1.55 12.24 -5.43
N PHE A 42 -2.74 12.54 -5.94
CA PHE A 42 -3.09 12.27 -7.34
C PHE A 42 -3.27 13.57 -8.13
N PRO A 43 -2.67 13.69 -9.34
CA PRO A 43 -2.93 14.82 -10.23
C PRO A 43 -4.41 14.95 -10.59
N PRO A 44 -4.91 16.18 -10.86
CA PRO A 44 -6.28 16.39 -11.32
C PRO A 44 -6.61 15.53 -12.54
N GLY A 45 -7.77 14.87 -12.52
CA GLY A 45 -8.24 14.02 -13.62
C GLY A 45 -7.65 12.60 -13.66
N THR A 46 -6.80 12.22 -12.70
CA THR A 46 -6.30 10.84 -12.60
C THR A 46 -7.44 9.91 -12.16
N PRO A 47 -7.75 8.83 -12.90
CA PRO A 47 -8.71 7.84 -12.46
C PRO A 47 -8.28 7.20 -11.15
N GLN A 48 -9.19 7.13 -10.19
CA GLN A 48 -8.95 6.52 -8.88
C GLN A 48 -9.89 5.33 -8.69
N LEU A 49 -9.42 4.35 -7.92
CA LEU A 49 -10.28 3.26 -7.48
C LEU A 49 -11.34 3.83 -6.55
N SER A 50 -12.59 3.42 -6.78
CA SER A 50 -13.73 3.81 -5.96
C SER A 50 -13.67 3.17 -4.57
N LEU A 51 -13.15 1.95 -4.50
CA LEU A 51 -12.93 1.22 -3.26
C LEU A 51 -11.62 1.62 -2.60
N VAL A 52 -11.70 2.04 -1.34
CA VAL A 52 -10.52 2.27 -0.49
C VAL A 52 -10.24 0.98 0.29
N HIS A 53 -9.02 0.48 0.15
CA HIS A 53 -8.54 -0.70 0.86
C HIS A 53 -8.14 -0.32 2.30
N VAL A 54 -8.68 -1.05 3.27
CA VAL A 54 -8.34 -0.90 4.69
C VAL A 54 -7.70 -2.20 5.15
N LEU A 55 -6.46 -2.09 5.58
CA LEU A 55 -5.67 -3.19 6.11
C LEU A 55 -5.43 -2.97 7.59
N ASP A 56 -5.71 -4.00 8.38
CA ASP A 56 -5.43 -4.02 9.80
C ASP A 56 -4.49 -5.19 10.10
N LEU A 57 -3.32 -4.85 10.66
CA LEU A 57 -2.25 -5.78 10.98
C LEU A 57 -2.25 -6.02 12.49
N ALA A 58 -2.14 -7.29 12.87
CA ALA A 58 -1.82 -7.68 14.23
C ALA A 58 -0.43 -7.15 14.64
N GLU A 59 -0.14 -7.14 15.93
CA GLU A 59 1.15 -6.70 16.46
C GLU A 59 2.33 -7.50 15.88
N ASP A 60 2.14 -8.80 15.63
CA ASP A 60 3.08 -9.70 14.96
C ASP A 60 2.81 -9.84 13.44
N GLY A 61 1.89 -9.03 12.91
CA GLY A 61 1.53 -9.00 11.51
C GLY A 61 2.66 -8.47 10.63
N VAL A 62 2.82 -9.04 9.44
CA VAL A 62 3.91 -8.65 8.52
C VAL A 62 3.45 -8.65 7.08
N ILE A 63 3.85 -7.61 6.35
CA ILE A 63 3.77 -7.52 4.90
C ILE A 63 5.15 -7.91 4.34
N LYS A 64 5.23 -9.05 3.67
CA LYS A 64 6.45 -9.53 3.01
C LYS A 64 6.77 -8.71 1.76
N PRO A 65 8.03 -8.73 1.29
CA PRO A 65 8.41 -8.07 0.05
C PRO A 65 7.54 -8.56 -1.12
N HIS A 66 6.83 -7.63 -1.75
CA HIS A 66 6.00 -7.89 -2.92
C HIS A 66 5.93 -6.64 -3.80
N ILE A 67 5.45 -6.83 -5.02
CA ILE A 67 5.14 -5.73 -5.94
C ILE A 67 3.64 -5.78 -6.14
N ASP A 68 2.98 -4.64 -5.93
CA ASP A 68 1.55 -4.52 -6.15
C ASP A 68 1.20 -4.84 -7.61
N SER A 69 0.03 -5.44 -7.80
CA SER A 69 -0.40 -5.83 -9.13
C SER A 69 -0.74 -4.59 -9.96
N VAL A 70 -0.12 -4.48 -11.13
CA VAL A 70 -0.43 -3.45 -12.14
C VAL A 70 -1.89 -3.43 -12.60
N ARG A 71 -2.65 -4.50 -12.33
CA ARG A 71 -4.08 -4.57 -12.67
C ARG A 71 -4.97 -3.83 -11.68
N PHE A 72 -4.48 -3.67 -10.45
CA PHE A 72 -5.25 -3.13 -9.32
C PHE A 72 -4.60 -1.89 -8.70
N CYS A 73 -3.42 -1.48 -9.17
CA CYS A 73 -2.75 -0.27 -8.73
C CYS A 73 -2.36 0.54 -9.96
N GLY A 74 -2.70 1.84 -9.95
CA GLY A 74 -2.23 2.79 -10.96
C GLY A 74 -0.75 3.12 -10.76
N ASN A 75 -0.33 4.27 -11.28
CA ASN A 75 1.03 4.77 -11.10
C ASN A 75 1.31 5.38 -9.71
N THR A 76 0.30 5.51 -8.85
CA THR A 76 0.43 6.17 -7.55
C THR A 76 -0.25 5.33 -6.47
N ILE A 77 0.46 5.12 -5.36
CA ILE A 77 -0.07 4.50 -4.14
C ILE A 77 0.04 5.52 -3.01
N ALA A 78 -1.06 5.75 -2.30
CA ALA A 78 -1.09 6.62 -1.12
C ALA A 78 -1.67 5.85 0.06
N GLY A 79 -0.93 5.78 1.17
CA GLY A 79 -1.35 5.04 2.36
C GLY A 79 -1.24 5.90 3.63
N LEU A 80 -2.25 5.76 4.49
CA LEU A 80 -2.28 6.38 5.81
C LEU A 80 -1.96 5.35 6.88
N SER A 81 -0.94 5.62 7.71
CA SER A 81 -0.66 4.83 8.92
C SER A 81 -1.49 5.35 10.09
N LEU A 82 -2.10 4.47 10.90
CA LEU A 82 -3.08 4.89 11.91
C LEU A 82 -2.70 4.55 13.35
N LEU A 83 -2.56 3.28 13.71
CA LEU A 83 -2.54 2.86 15.12
C LEU A 83 -1.15 2.84 15.74
N SER A 84 -0.14 2.38 15.02
CA SER A 84 1.23 2.26 15.51
C SER A 84 2.24 2.69 14.44
N ASP A 85 3.46 2.98 14.90
CA ASP A 85 4.60 3.20 14.01
C ASP A 85 5.00 1.89 13.34
N SER A 86 5.45 1.95 12.09
CA SER A 86 5.98 0.81 11.35
C SER A 86 7.14 1.23 10.44
N VAL A 87 7.89 0.25 9.93
CA VAL A 87 8.96 0.51 8.96
C VAL A 87 8.59 -0.13 7.63
N MET A 88 8.55 0.68 6.57
CA MET A 88 8.42 0.21 5.20
C MET A 88 9.79 0.12 4.56
N ARG A 89 10.16 -1.08 4.11
CA ARG A 89 11.41 -1.33 3.39
C ARG A 89 11.13 -1.47 1.90
N LEU A 90 11.71 -0.59 1.09
CA LEU A 90 11.70 -0.66 -0.36
C LEU A 90 13.03 -1.24 -0.83
N VAL A 91 12.97 -2.29 -1.65
CA VAL A 91 14.15 -2.94 -2.24
C VAL A 91 13.97 -2.97 -3.74
N HIS A 92 14.96 -2.52 -4.49
CA HIS A 92 14.88 -2.52 -5.93
C HIS A 92 14.78 -3.97 -6.49
N GLU A 93 14.03 -4.16 -7.57
CA GLU A 93 13.69 -5.53 -8.03
C GLU A 93 14.93 -6.29 -8.56
N LYS A 94 15.80 -5.60 -9.30
CA LYS A 94 16.98 -6.19 -9.96
C LYS A 94 18.23 -6.09 -9.10
N ASP A 95 18.59 -4.88 -8.69
CA ASP A 95 19.64 -4.60 -7.73
C ASP A 95 19.14 -4.73 -6.28
N LYS A 96 19.65 -5.70 -5.53
CA LYS A 96 19.21 -5.96 -4.14
C LYS A 96 19.96 -5.18 -3.09
N GLU A 97 21.04 -4.49 -3.48
CA GLU A 97 21.81 -3.61 -2.60
C GLU A 97 21.13 -2.25 -2.45
N GLN A 98 20.27 -1.87 -3.40
CA GLN A 98 19.46 -0.66 -3.32
C GLN A 98 18.27 -0.87 -2.39
N VAL A 99 18.43 -0.43 -1.15
CA VAL A 99 17.46 -0.56 -0.06
C VAL A 99 17.18 0.82 0.55
N VAL A 100 15.89 1.10 0.80
CA VAL A 100 15.45 2.30 1.52
C VAL A 100 14.50 1.87 2.63
N ASP A 101 14.79 2.28 3.86
CA ASP A 101 13.92 2.10 5.02
C ASP A 101 13.22 3.42 5.36
N ILE A 102 11.90 3.37 5.46
CA ILE A 102 11.04 4.53 5.72
C ILE A 102 10.28 4.28 7.01
N LEU A 103 10.46 5.17 8.00
CA LEU A 103 9.66 5.15 9.22
C LEU A 103 8.28 5.75 8.93
N LEU A 104 7.25 4.91 9.00
CA LEU A 104 5.86 5.30 8.91
C LEU A 104 5.30 5.50 10.31
N LYS A 105 5.38 6.73 10.82
CA LYS A 105 4.79 7.07 12.12
C LYS A 105 3.27 6.93 12.10
N GLN A 106 2.67 6.70 13.26
CA GLN A 106 1.23 6.85 13.47
C GLN A 106 0.77 8.20 12.89
N ARG A 107 -0.33 8.17 12.12
CA ARG A 107 -0.96 9.30 11.40
C ARG A 107 -0.10 9.90 10.28
N SER A 108 0.94 9.20 9.81
CA SER A 108 1.68 9.60 8.62
C SER A 108 0.96 9.24 7.32
N LEU A 109 1.26 9.99 6.27
CA LEU A 109 0.87 9.72 4.88
C LEU A 109 2.15 9.40 4.10
N TYR A 110 2.20 8.26 3.42
CA TYR A 110 3.23 7.98 2.42
C TYR A 110 2.62 7.97 1.02
N ILE A 111 3.41 8.40 0.04
CA ILE A 111 3.02 8.45 -1.37
C ILE A 111 4.17 7.86 -2.19
N MET A 112 3.87 6.83 -2.97
CA MET A 112 4.78 6.20 -3.93
C MET A 112 4.31 6.52 -5.35
N LYS A 113 5.23 6.99 -6.19
CA LYS A 113 5.01 7.41 -7.59
C LYS A 113 6.14 6.89 -8.47
#